data_AF-A0A4Q8QEK7-F1
#
_entry.id   AF-A0A4Q8QEK7-F1
#
_cell.length_a   1.000
_cell.length_b   1.000
_cell.length_c   1.000
_cell.angle_alpha   90.00
_cell.angle_beta   90.00
_cell.angle_gamma   90.00
#
_symmetry.space_group_name_H-M   'P 1'
#
loop_
_entity.id
_entity.type
_entity.pdbx_description
1 polymer ?
#
loop_
_entity_poly.entity_id
_entity_poly.type
_entity_poly.pdbx_seq_one_letter_code
_entity_poly.pdbx_strand_id
1 'polypeptide(L)'
;MARPVVPLMEYIVYEDYIAEFLCINKDNLELECHGKCYLMQKLTEQNDQKRQNLPKIVMEEYPIGFVDLQEFVTKEAGAPENKRNYDYLNPYTYLFTAGSFHPPNAIS
;
A
#
# COMPACT_ATOMS: atom_id res chain seq x y z
N MET A 1 -1.81 -3.73 -17.65
CA MET A 1 -3.26 -4.02 -17.45
C MET A 1 -3.64 -3.51 -16.07
N ALA A 2 -4.46 -2.46 -15.97
CA ALA A 2 -4.89 -1.96 -14.67
C ALA A 2 -5.76 -3.03 -13.99
N ARG A 3 -5.28 -3.50 -12.83
CA ARG A 3 -6.01 -4.31 -11.84
C ARG A 3 -7.35 -3.63 -11.48
N PRO A 4 -8.32 -4.26 -10.79
CA PRO A 4 -9.67 -3.69 -10.67
C PRO A 4 -9.66 -2.43 -9.80
N VAL A 5 -9.37 -1.28 -10.43
CA VAL A 5 -9.32 0.04 -9.79
C VAL A 5 -10.72 0.49 -9.42
N VAL A 6 -11.72 0.14 -10.23
CA VAL A 6 -13.10 0.62 -10.07
C VAL A 6 -13.76 0.13 -8.78
N PRO A 7 -13.85 -1.19 -8.47
CA PRO A 7 -14.50 -1.64 -7.24
C PRO A 7 -13.77 -1.16 -5.98
N LEU A 8 -12.44 -1.05 -6.06
CA LEU A 8 -11.62 -0.58 -4.95
C LEU A 8 -11.84 0.92 -4.69
N MET A 9 -11.90 1.74 -5.74
CA MET A 9 -12.22 3.17 -5.64
C MET A 9 -13.60 3.38 -5.05
N GLU A 10 -14.61 2.65 -5.52
CA GLU A 10 -15.98 2.72 -4.98
C GLU A 10 -16.02 2.36 -3.50
N TYR A 11 -15.30 1.30 -3.10
CA TYR A 11 -15.18 0.93 -1.69
C TYR A 11 -14.56 2.05 -0.84
N ILE A 12 -13.47 2.67 -1.30
CA ILE A 12 -12.79 3.73 -0.55
C ILE A 12 -13.66 5.00 -0.45
N VAL A 13 -14.35 5.37 -1.53
CA VAL A 13 -15.16 6.60 -1.57
C VAL A 13 -16.45 6.45 -0.76
N TYR A 14 -17.04 5.25 -0.74
CA TYR A 14 -18.36 5.00 -0.15
C TYR A 14 -18.32 3.95 0.97
N GLU A 15 -17.20 3.85 1.70
CA GLU A 15 -16.97 2.79 2.69
C GLU A 15 -18.11 2.68 3.71
N ASP A 16 -18.51 3.80 4.31
CA ASP A 16 -19.57 3.83 5.32
C ASP A 16 -20.92 3.32 4.77
N TYR A 17 -21.30 3.80 3.59
CA TYR A 17 -22.53 3.39 2.92
C TYR A 17 -22.48 1.90 2.57
N ILE A 18 -21.35 1.41 2.09
CA ILE A 18 -21.17 0.01 1.73
C ILE A 18 -21.22 -0.86 2.99
N ALA A 19 -20.54 -0.47 4.07
CA ALA A 19 -20.55 -1.20 5.33
C ALA A 19 -21.96 -1.27 5.95
N GLU A 20 -22.72 -0.17 5.90
CA GLU A 20 -24.02 -0.08 6.54
C GLU A 20 -25.16 -0.72 5.73
N PHE A 21 -25.16 -0.56 4.40
CA PHE A 21 -26.30 -0.94 3.56
C PHE A 21 -26.01 -2.10 2.59
N LEU A 22 -24.75 -2.33 2.22
CA LEU A 22 -24.37 -3.28 1.17
C LEU A 22 -23.57 -4.50 1.67
N CYS A 23 -23.04 -4.49 2.91
CA CYS A 23 -22.35 -5.66 3.45
C CYS A 23 -23.32 -6.84 3.59
N ILE A 24 -23.04 -7.93 2.86
CA ILE A 24 -23.82 -9.16 2.86
C ILE A 24 -23.76 -9.94 4.18
N ASN A 25 -22.75 -9.67 5.02
CA ASN A 25 -22.50 -10.35 6.29
C ASN A 25 -22.69 -9.40 7.49
N LYS A 26 -23.63 -8.45 7.40
CA LYS A 26 -23.85 -7.43 8.45
C LYS A 26 -24.15 -8.03 9.82
N ASP A 27 -24.84 -9.17 9.86
CA ASP A 27 -25.25 -9.83 11.10
C ASP A 27 -24.16 -10.69 11.74
N ASN A 28 -23.07 -10.98 11.01
CA ASN A 28 -21.95 -11.80 11.48
C ASN A 28 -20.85 -10.92 12.04
N LEU A 29 -21.01 -10.47 13.30
CA LEU A 29 -20.02 -9.61 13.98
C LEU A 29 -18.62 -10.22 14.07
N GLU A 30 -18.52 -11.55 14.18
CA GLU A 30 -17.22 -12.25 14.27
C GLU A 30 -16.33 -12.08 13.04
N LEU A 31 -16.91 -11.72 11.88
CA LEU A 31 -16.20 -11.61 10.61
C LEU A 31 -15.59 -10.23 10.37
N GLU A 32 -15.91 -9.22 11.20
CA GLU A 32 -15.43 -7.84 11.03
C GLU A 32 -15.50 -7.37 9.55
N CYS A 33 -16.66 -7.59 8.90
CA CYS A 33 -16.85 -7.39 7.46
C CYS A 33 -16.48 -5.96 7.01
N HIS A 34 -17.06 -4.95 7.65
CA HIS A 34 -16.91 -3.54 7.27
C HIS A 34 -17.05 -3.28 5.76
N GLY A 35 -17.98 -3.96 5.08
CA GLY A 35 -18.16 -3.83 3.63
C GLY A 35 -17.18 -4.62 2.75
N LYS A 36 -16.13 -5.24 3.31
CA LYS A 36 -15.11 -6.00 2.57
C LYS A 36 -15.68 -7.23 1.85
N CYS A 37 -16.71 -7.87 2.41
CA CYS A 37 -17.37 -9.01 1.75
C CYS A 37 -18.08 -8.59 0.45
N TYR A 38 -18.69 -7.39 0.43
CA TYR A 38 -19.28 -6.82 -0.77
C TYR A 38 -18.21 -6.50 -1.83
N LEU A 39 -17.09 -5.89 -1.41
CA LEU A 39 -15.95 -5.63 -2.27
C LEU A 39 -15.42 -6.94 -2.90
N MET A 40 -15.24 -7.98 -2.09
CA MET A 40 -14.76 -9.29 -2.55
C MET A 40 -15.69 -9.89 -3.62
N GLN A 41 -17.01 -9.78 -3.41
CA GLN A 41 -18.00 -10.22 -4.40
C GLN A 41 -17.84 -9.48 -5.73
N LYS A 42 -17.72 -8.14 -5.70
CA LYS A 42 -17.52 -7.32 -6.91
C LYS A 42 -16.23 -7.63 -7.65
N LEU A 43 -15.14 -7.86 -6.90
CA LEU A 43 -13.86 -8.28 -7.48
C LEU A 43 -13.95 -9.64 -8.16
N THR A 44 -14.72 -10.58 -7.59
CA THR A 44 -14.92 -11.92 -8.15
C THR A 44 -15.77 -11.86 -9.41
N GLU A 45 -16.90 -11.14 -9.39
CA GLU A 45 -17.77 -10.91 -10.55
C GLU A 45 -16.99 -10.32 -11.74
N GLN A 46 -16.18 -9.29 -11.49
CA GLN A 46 -15.37 -8.64 -12.53
C GLN A 46 -14.31 -9.59 -13.11
N ASN A 47 -13.71 -10.44 -12.26
CA ASN A 47 -12.73 -11.43 -12.71
C ASN A 47 -13.39 -12.53 -13.56
N ASP A 48 -14.56 -13.03 -13.17
CA ASP A 48 -15.25 -14.09 -13.92
C ASP A 48 -15.77 -13.59 -15.28
N GLN A 49 -16.25 -12.34 -15.36
CA GLN A 49 -16.58 -11.70 -16.64
C GLN A 49 -15.35 -11.56 -17.56
N LYS A 50 -14.19 -11.21 -16.98
CA LYS A 50 -12.93 -11.13 -17.74
C LYS A 50 -12.40 -12.49 -18.16
N ARG A 51 -12.57 -13.54 -17.36
CA ARG A 51 -12.14 -14.92 -17.70
C ARG A 51 -12.80 -15.48 -18.96
N GLN A 52 -13.99 -15.01 -19.32
CA GLN A 52 -14.63 -15.40 -20.58
C GLN A 52 -13.91 -14.83 -21.82
N ASN A 53 -13.11 -13.78 -21.66
CA ASN A 53 -12.50 -13.04 -22.78
C ASN A 53 -10.97 -12.89 -22.69
N LEU A 54 -10.35 -13.24 -21.56
CA LEU A 54 -8.92 -13.06 -21.30
C LEU A 54 -8.35 -14.27 -20.51
N PRO A 55 -7.10 -14.68 -20.79
CA PRO A 55 -6.44 -15.73 -20.02
C PRO A 55 -6.33 -15.34 -18.55
N LYS A 56 -6.59 -16.32 -17.67
CA LYS A 56 -6.61 -16.17 -16.22
C LYS A 56 -5.19 -15.86 -15.73
N ILE A 57 -4.97 -14.67 -15.17
CA ILE A 57 -3.68 -14.29 -14.58
C ILE A 57 -3.60 -14.92 -13.19
N VAL A 58 -2.81 -15.98 -13.06
CA VAL A 58 -2.52 -16.66 -11.80
C VAL A 58 -1.40 -15.90 -11.10
N MET A 59 -1.71 -15.31 -9.95
CA MET A 59 -0.75 -14.45 -9.23
C MET A 59 0.39 -15.28 -8.64
N GLU A 60 0.17 -16.57 -8.33
CA GLU A 60 1.21 -17.51 -7.92
C GLU A 60 2.27 -17.74 -9.01
N GLU A 61 1.92 -17.56 -10.28
CA GLU A 61 2.85 -17.74 -11.42
C GLU A 61 3.51 -16.41 -11.82
N TYR A 62 3.12 -15.30 -11.20
CA TYR A 62 3.70 -14.00 -11.53
C TYR A 62 5.04 -13.87 -10.81
N PRO A 63 6.17 -13.74 -11.54
CA PRO A 63 7.46 -13.54 -10.89
C PRO A 63 7.37 -12.27 -10.05
N ILE A 64 7.62 -12.40 -8.75
CA ILE A 64 7.80 -11.26 -7.85
C ILE A 64 9.13 -10.62 -8.26
N GLY A 65 9.10 -9.82 -9.32
CA GLY A 65 10.23 -9.00 -9.72
C GLY A 65 10.51 -7.96 -8.65
N PHE A 66 11.77 -7.50 -8.57
CA PHE A 66 12.13 -6.38 -7.73
C PHE A 66 11.29 -5.16 -8.13
N VAL A 67 10.45 -4.69 -7.21
CA VAL A 67 9.70 -3.44 -7.38
C VAL A 67 10.61 -2.32 -6.92
N ASP A 68 11.13 -1.55 -7.88
CA ASP A 68 11.84 -0.32 -7.58
C ASP A 68 10.79 0.77 -7.30
N LEU A 69 10.55 1.04 -6.01
CA LEU A 69 9.64 2.09 -5.58
C LEU A 69 10.37 3.42 -5.71
N GLN A 70 10.03 4.19 -6.75
CA GLN A 70 10.57 5.53 -6.89
C GLN A 70 10.16 6.38 -5.69
N GLU A 71 11.14 6.87 -4.94
CA GLU A 71 10.91 7.81 -3.85
C GLU A 71 10.33 9.11 -4.41
N PHE A 72 9.08 9.40 -4.05
CA PHE A 72 8.51 10.71 -4.30
C PHE A 72 9.05 11.66 -3.24
N VAL A 73 9.90 12.59 -3.66
CA VAL A 73 10.31 13.72 -2.82
C VAL A 73 9.08 14.61 -2.64
N THR A 74 8.39 14.46 -1.50
CA THR A 74 7.41 15.45 -1.06
C THR A 74 8.15 16.76 -0.85
N LYS A 75 7.85 17.77 -1.68
CA LYS A 75 8.25 19.14 -1.37
C LYS A 75 7.48 19.53 -0.11
N GLU A 76 8.15 19.51 1.03
CA GLU A 76 7.63 20.13 2.24
C GLU A 76 7.25 21.57 1.87
N ALA A 77 5.97 21.92 2.04
CA ALA A 77 5.55 23.30 1.95
C ALA A 77 6.29 24.04 3.06
N GLY A 78 7.28 24.84 2.71
CA GLY A 78 8.15 25.52 3.67
C GLY A 78 7.30 26.23 4.72
N ALA A 79 7.40 25.78 5.97
CA ALA A 79 6.82 26.49 7.09
C ALA A 79 7.45 27.89 7.14
N PRO A 80 6.69 28.95 7.49
CA PRO A 80 7.27 30.28 7.65
C PRO A 80 8.36 30.24 8.74
N GLU A 81 9.58 30.52 8.33
CA GLU A 81 10.78 30.44 9.17
C GLU A 81 10.77 31.59 10.19
N ASN A 82 10.36 31.32 11.43
CA ASN A 82 10.54 32.27 12.54
C ASN A 82 12.00 32.22 13.00
N LYS A 83 12.86 33.00 12.33
CA LYS A 83 14.29 33.08 12.65
C LYS A 83 14.49 33.67 14.05
N ARG A 84 14.76 32.80 15.03
CA ARG A 84 15.49 33.20 16.24
C ARG A 84 16.96 32.84 16.02
N ASN A 85 17.81 33.86 15.99
CA ASN A 85 19.24 33.73 15.77
C ASN A 85 19.88 33.03 16.97
N TYR A 86 20.16 31.74 16.83
CA TYR A 86 21.09 31.02 17.68
C TYR A 86 22.17 30.44 16.77
N ASP A 87 23.42 30.87 16.98
CA ASP A 87 24.56 30.43 16.18
C ASP A 87 25.08 29.09 16.74
N TYR A 88 24.46 28.00 16.31
CA TYR A 88 25.00 26.65 16.48
C TYR A 88 25.41 26.12 15.10
N LEU A 89 26.72 25.95 14.89
CA LEU A 89 27.27 25.34 13.69
C LEU A 89 27.57 23.88 13.97
N ASN A 90 26.77 22.98 13.41
CA ASN A 90 27.06 21.54 13.42
C ASN A 90 27.72 21.13 12.10
N PRO A 91 29.05 20.88 12.06
CA PRO A 91 29.74 20.43 10.87
C PRO A 91 29.52 18.94 10.58
N TYR A 92 28.62 18.26 11.31
CA TYR A 92 28.34 16.85 11.10
C TYR A 92 27.79 16.60 9.69
N THR A 93 28.58 15.92 8.88
CA THR A 93 28.12 15.32 7.62
C THR A 93 27.83 13.85 7.88
N TYR A 94 26.56 13.45 7.75
CA TYR A 94 26.18 12.04 7.85
C TYR A 94 26.88 11.25 6.74
N LEU A 95 27.82 10.39 7.11
CA LEU A 95 28.44 9.43 6.21
C LEU A 95 27.63 8.13 6.27
N PHE A 96 26.60 8.05 5.43
CA PHE A 96 25.86 6.81 5.25
C PHE A 96 26.82 5.72 4.77
N THR A 97 26.94 4.63 5.53
CA THR A 97 27.65 3.42 5.11
C THR A 97 26.62 2.31 4.90
N ALA A 98 26.47 1.86 3.65
CA ALA A 98 25.54 0.78 3.29
C ALA A 98 26.04 -0.63 3.68
N GLY A 99 27.06 -0.71 4.53
CA GLY A 99 27.71 -1.97 4.91
C GLY A 99 27.16 -2.49 6.23
N SER A 100 26.63 -3.70 6.23
CA SER A 100 26.35 -4.43 7.47
C SER A 100 27.67 -4.73 8.18
N PHE A 101 27.95 -4.04 9.29
CA PHE A 101 29.04 -4.42 10.19
C PHE A 101 28.63 -5.70 10.92
N HIS A 102 28.99 -6.86 10.35
CA HIS A 102 28.85 -8.13 11.04
C HIS A 102 30.14 -8.46 11.80
N PRO A 103 30.04 -9.00 13.02
CA PRO A 103 31.21 -9.39 13.79
C PRO A 103 32.07 -10.42 13.03
N PRO A 104 33.39 -10.48 13.29
CA PRO A 104 34.27 -11.43 12.61
C PRO A 104 33.79 -12.86 12.83
N ASN A 105 33.71 -13.64 11.75
CA ASN A 105 33.43 -15.06 11.84
C ASN A 105 34.60 -15.73 12.57
N ALA A 106 34.30 -16.41 13.68
CA ALA A 106 35.27 -17.27 14.33
C ALA A 106 35.72 -18.33 13.32
N ILE A 107 37.02 -18.33 13.03
CA ILE A 107 37.68 -19.31 12.17
C ILE A 107 37.46 -20.68 12.83
N SER A 108 36.89 -21.62 12.06
CA SER A 108 36.73 -23.03 12.41
C SER A 108 38.08 -23.73 12.60
#